data_AF-A0A6A0QVN3-F1
#
_entry.id   AF-A0A6A0QVN3-F1
#
_cell.length_a   1.000
_cell.length_b   1.000
_cell.length_c   1.000
_cell.angle_alpha   90.00
_cell.angle_beta   90.00
_cell.angle_gamma   90.00
#
_symmetry.space_group_name_H-M   'P 1'
#
loop_
_entity.id
_entity.type
_entity.pdbx_description
1 polymer ?
#
loop_
_entity_poly.entity_id
_entity_poly.type
_entity_poly.pdbx_seq_one_letter_code
_entity_poly.pdbx_strand_id
1 'polypeptide(L)'
;MYMSDRPQGDDWWLASDGKWYPPQSRSMAPPPPQEPAPVPAAPYGAPMPAQQYGQPVPPSGGRRFVSGGLTGTLFGFQLATGVLAVIAGTLYFATYGLWLDFREGGDTRLVDVVDLANVSDGAAGIALISGLVVFILLVIWLNHAYKAAASRGAESQAWSSGWAVGGWFIPLANFVIPKLVINEVDRMSRPELVEPIGTTWRSQRRTTVSDLWWVFYIAGIIVSQVGTAIDDVEALWIEALGYMIIGTGFILGAVTIRTIGQRLRPPRPYCQESSQLARTSAKL
;
A
#
# COMPACT_ATOMS: atom_id res chain seq x y z
N MET A 1 -37.78 13.39 28.79
CA MET A 1 -37.11 13.03 30.07
C MET A 1 -36.80 14.32 30.80
N TYR A 2 -37.26 14.46 32.04
CA TYR A 2 -36.98 15.64 32.87
C TYR A 2 -35.51 15.54 33.34
N MET A 3 -34.70 16.57 33.07
CA MET A 3 -33.26 16.64 33.40
C MET A 3 -33.01 17.91 34.21
N SER A 4 -32.10 17.87 35.18
CA SER A 4 -31.80 19.01 36.06
C SER A 4 -30.29 19.17 36.27
N ASP A 5 -29.82 20.41 36.36
CA ASP A 5 -28.43 20.74 36.67
C ASP A 5 -28.10 20.63 38.17
N ARG A 6 -29.11 20.34 39.01
CA ARG A 6 -28.99 20.18 40.45
C ARG A 6 -29.86 18.99 40.92
N PRO A 7 -29.46 18.24 41.97
CA PRO A 7 -30.28 17.16 42.50
C PRO A 7 -31.59 17.73 43.07
N GLN A 8 -32.74 17.14 42.70
CA GLN A 8 -34.05 17.57 43.20
C GLN A 8 -34.60 16.66 44.33
N GLY A 9 -33.85 15.63 44.70
CA GLY A 9 -34.16 14.74 45.82
C GLY A 9 -33.00 13.77 46.07
N ASP A 10 -32.99 13.13 47.23
CA ASP A 10 -31.85 12.34 47.72
C ASP A 10 -31.57 11.09 46.87
N ASP A 11 -32.56 10.62 46.12
CA ASP A 11 -32.48 9.42 45.26
C ASP A 11 -32.12 9.73 43.79
N TRP A 12 -31.73 10.97 43.49
CA TRP A 12 -31.26 11.34 42.16
C TRP A 12 -29.80 10.92 41.98
N TRP A 13 -29.44 10.49 40.78
CA TRP A 13 -28.09 10.03 40.48
C TRP A 13 -27.44 10.90 39.40
N LEU A 14 -26.13 11.12 39.54
CA LEU A 14 -25.31 11.89 38.60
C LEU A 14 -24.76 10.95 37.53
N ALA A 15 -25.10 11.22 36.27
CA ALA A 15 -24.55 10.48 35.13
C ALA A 15 -23.18 11.04 34.72
N SER A 16 -22.43 10.27 33.92
CA SER A 16 -21.09 10.63 33.45
C SER A 16 -21.06 11.86 32.53
N ASP A 17 -22.22 12.31 32.05
CA ASP A 17 -22.41 13.55 31.28
C ASP A 17 -22.60 14.78 32.17
N GLY A 18 -22.52 14.62 33.50
CA GLY A 18 -22.64 15.70 34.49
C GLY A 18 -24.08 16.12 34.80
N LYS A 19 -25.09 15.41 34.30
CA LYS A 19 -26.51 15.74 34.56
C LYS A 19 -27.13 14.83 35.61
N TRP A 20 -28.07 15.38 36.37
CA TRP A 20 -28.81 14.65 37.40
C TRP A 20 -30.09 14.04 36.84
N TYR A 21 -30.33 12.78 37.16
CA TYR A 21 -31.44 11.98 36.67
C TYR A 21 -32.29 11.38 37.80
N PRO A 22 -33.62 11.25 37.62
CA PRO A 22 -34.51 10.66 38.61
C PRO A 22 -34.30 9.14 38.72
N PRO A 23 -34.58 8.53 39.89
CA PRO A 23 -34.28 7.12 40.17
C PRO A 23 -34.94 6.12 39.20
N GLN A 24 -36.11 6.45 38.61
CA GLN A 24 -36.79 5.58 37.65
C GLN A 24 -36.07 5.45 36.30
N SER A 25 -35.07 6.29 36.02
CA SER A 25 -34.31 6.28 34.75
C SER A 25 -33.08 5.38 34.77
N ARG A 26 -32.82 4.64 35.87
CA ARG A 26 -31.86 3.54 35.87
C ARG A 26 -32.30 2.50 34.84
N SER A 27 -31.70 2.53 33.65
CA SER A 27 -31.63 1.34 32.82
C SER A 27 -30.94 0.25 33.63
N MET A 28 -31.63 -0.87 33.84
CA MET A 28 -31.02 -2.08 34.40
C MET A 28 -29.69 -2.33 33.67
N ALA A 29 -28.59 -2.34 34.42
CA ALA A 29 -27.32 -2.82 33.89
C ALA A 29 -27.56 -4.23 33.29
N PRO A 30 -26.91 -4.57 32.15
CA PRO A 30 -26.93 -5.94 31.68
C PRO A 30 -26.48 -6.86 32.83
N PRO A 31 -27.08 -8.04 33.00
CA PRO A 31 -26.63 -8.97 34.03
C PRO A 31 -25.13 -9.23 33.85
N PRO A 32 -24.35 -9.35 34.93
CA PRO A 32 -22.93 -9.65 34.84
C PRO A 32 -22.72 -10.93 34.03
N PRO A 33 -21.58 -11.07 33.33
CA PRO A 33 -21.24 -12.33 32.66
C PRO A 33 -21.41 -13.48 33.64
N GLN A 34 -22.25 -14.46 33.32
CA GLN A 34 -22.38 -15.65 34.13
C GLN A 34 -20.99 -16.28 34.24
N GLU A 35 -20.48 -16.43 35.47
CA GLU A 35 -19.31 -17.25 35.71
C GLU A 35 -19.61 -18.66 35.15
N PRO A 36 -18.70 -19.24 34.35
CA PRO A 36 -18.91 -20.59 33.85
C PRO A 36 -19.06 -21.53 35.06
N ALA A 37 -20.14 -22.32 35.05
CA ALA A 37 -20.43 -23.27 36.11
C ALA A 37 -19.19 -24.13 36.43
N PRO A 38 -18.93 -24.46 37.72
CA PRO A 38 -17.81 -25.31 38.07
C PRO A 38 -17.93 -26.65 37.35
N VAL A 39 -16.97 -26.90 36.47
CA VAL A 39 -16.87 -28.16 35.72
C VAL A 39 -16.68 -29.29 36.72
N PRO A 40 -17.48 -30.37 36.70
CA PRO A 40 -17.21 -31.54 37.53
C PRO A 40 -15.79 -32.03 37.25
N ALA A 41 -14.99 -32.27 38.29
CA ALA A 41 -13.67 -32.84 38.14
C ALA A 41 -13.77 -34.16 37.37
N ALA A 42 -13.23 -34.19 36.15
CA ALA A 42 -13.21 -35.38 35.32
C ALA A 42 -12.32 -36.46 36.00
N PRO A 43 -12.71 -37.74 35.96
CA PRO A 43 -11.86 -38.83 36.45
C PRO A 43 -10.52 -38.80 35.73
N TYR A 44 -9.42 -38.89 36.50
CA TYR A 44 -8.06 -39.03 35.96
C TYR A 44 -8.00 -40.23 35.00
N GLY A 45 -7.83 -39.97 33.70
CA GLY A 45 -7.58 -41.01 32.69
C GLY A 45 -8.41 -40.96 31.42
N ALA A 46 -9.36 -40.03 31.26
CA ALA A 46 -10.05 -39.86 29.98
C ALA A 46 -9.16 -39.09 28.97
N PRO A 47 -9.00 -39.55 27.71
CA PRO A 47 -8.37 -38.73 26.69
C PRO A 47 -9.19 -37.45 26.52
N MET A 48 -8.54 -36.30 26.68
CA MET A 48 -9.22 -35.02 26.50
C MET A 48 -9.80 -34.98 25.08
N PRO A 49 -11.10 -34.65 24.89
CA PRO A 49 -11.57 -34.27 23.57
C PRO A 49 -10.70 -33.10 23.14
N ALA A 50 -10.05 -33.23 21.98
CA ALA A 50 -9.24 -32.15 21.42
C ALA A 50 -10.08 -30.88 21.49
N GLN A 51 -9.63 -29.91 22.30
CA GLN A 51 -10.23 -28.59 22.28
C GLN A 51 -10.10 -28.10 20.85
N GLN A 52 -11.22 -28.11 20.13
CA GLN A 52 -11.34 -27.50 18.83
C GLN A 52 -11.19 -26.01 19.09
N TYR A 53 -9.94 -25.53 19.14
CA TYR A 53 -9.60 -24.13 19.03
C TYR A 53 -10.49 -23.59 17.92
N GLY A 54 -11.39 -22.67 18.30
CA GLY A 54 -12.46 -22.21 17.44
C GLY A 54 -11.92 -21.98 16.05
N GLN A 55 -12.40 -22.76 15.09
CA GLN A 55 -12.08 -22.57 13.69
C GLN A 55 -12.27 -21.07 13.42
N PRO A 56 -11.25 -20.33 12.97
CA PRO A 56 -11.43 -18.94 12.61
C PRO A 56 -12.55 -18.91 11.59
N VAL A 57 -13.68 -18.32 11.98
CA VAL A 57 -14.86 -18.23 11.12
C VAL A 57 -14.38 -17.53 9.86
N PRO A 58 -14.35 -18.21 8.69
CA PRO A 58 -13.90 -17.57 7.48
C PRO A 58 -14.79 -16.35 7.25
N PRO A 59 -14.23 -15.18 6.89
CA PRO A 59 -15.04 -14.00 6.64
C PRO A 59 -16.10 -14.37 5.59
N SER A 60 -17.37 -14.21 5.96
CA SER A 60 -18.57 -14.55 5.17
C SER A 60 -18.75 -13.70 3.89
N GLY A 61 -17.70 -12.99 3.48
CA GLY A 61 -17.67 -12.18 2.26
C GLY A 61 -17.04 -12.95 1.11
N GLY A 62 -17.73 -12.97 -0.04
CA GLY A 62 -17.20 -13.59 -1.26
C GLY A 62 -15.81 -13.07 -1.67
N ARG A 63 -15.10 -13.89 -2.45
CA ARG A 63 -13.75 -13.63 -2.95
C ARG A 63 -13.69 -12.27 -3.66
N ARG A 64 -12.75 -11.43 -3.24
CA ARG A 64 -12.50 -10.11 -3.84
C ARG A 64 -11.32 -10.20 -4.81
N PHE A 65 -11.38 -9.40 -5.87
CA PHE A 65 -10.35 -9.34 -6.90
C PHE A 65 -9.92 -7.90 -7.16
N VAL A 66 -8.70 -7.74 -7.66
CA VAL A 66 -8.21 -6.45 -8.15
C VAL A 66 -8.61 -6.28 -9.60
N SER A 67 -9.15 -5.10 -9.96
CA SER A 67 -9.52 -4.82 -11.34
C SER A 67 -8.29 -4.75 -12.24
N GLY A 68 -8.40 -5.40 -13.42
CA GLY A 68 -7.33 -5.39 -14.41
C GLY A 68 -7.04 -3.98 -14.94
N GLY A 69 -8.09 -3.18 -15.12
CA GLY A 69 -8.00 -1.77 -15.53
C GLY A 69 -7.19 -0.92 -14.55
N LEU A 70 -7.51 -0.94 -13.26
CA LEU A 70 -6.78 -0.15 -12.25
C LEU A 70 -5.30 -0.53 -12.20
N THR A 71 -4.99 -1.82 -12.20
CA THR A 71 -3.60 -2.31 -12.22
C THR A 71 -2.88 -1.85 -13.50
N GLY A 72 -3.56 -1.90 -14.65
CA GLY A 72 -2.99 -1.48 -15.94
C GLY A 72 -2.74 0.02 -16.01
N THR A 73 -3.70 0.83 -15.54
CA THR A 73 -3.56 2.29 -15.47
C THR A 73 -2.42 2.68 -14.54
N LEU A 74 -2.37 2.13 -13.32
CA LEU A 74 -1.27 2.38 -12.39
C LEU A 74 0.07 1.95 -12.98
N PHE A 75 0.17 0.78 -13.61
CA PHE A 75 1.38 0.34 -14.31
C PHE A 75 1.82 1.35 -15.38
N GLY A 76 0.90 1.80 -16.24
CA GLY A 76 1.20 2.73 -17.32
C GLY A 76 1.68 4.09 -16.80
N PHE A 77 0.99 4.65 -15.81
CA PHE A 77 1.40 5.90 -15.17
C PHE A 77 2.74 5.76 -14.47
N GLN A 78 2.95 4.69 -13.68
CA GLN A 78 4.22 4.45 -12.99
C GLN A 78 5.39 4.35 -13.99
N LEU A 79 5.20 3.66 -15.12
CA LEU A 79 6.21 3.57 -16.18
C LEU A 79 6.48 4.94 -16.81
N ALA A 80 5.42 5.69 -17.15
CA ALA A 80 5.53 7.03 -17.72
C ALA A 80 6.25 8.00 -16.78
N THR A 81 5.90 8.01 -15.48
CA THR A 81 6.59 8.81 -14.46
C THR A 81 8.07 8.43 -14.37
N GLY A 82 8.39 7.13 -14.42
CA GLY A 82 9.77 6.67 -14.41
C GLY A 82 10.58 7.17 -15.60
N VAL A 83 10.00 7.12 -16.80
CA VAL A 83 10.61 7.67 -18.02
C VAL A 83 10.77 9.19 -17.94
N LEU A 84 9.75 9.91 -17.47
CA LEU A 84 9.81 11.36 -17.29
C LEU A 84 10.91 11.77 -16.29
N ALA A 85 11.07 11.02 -15.19
CA ALA A 85 12.14 11.26 -14.23
C ALA A 85 13.54 11.00 -14.84
N VAL A 86 13.72 9.95 -15.63
CA VAL A 86 14.97 9.70 -16.36
C VAL A 86 15.26 10.82 -17.37
N ILE A 87 14.25 11.31 -18.08
CA ILE A 87 14.38 12.46 -18.99
C ILE A 87 14.82 13.70 -18.21
N ALA A 88 14.15 14.03 -17.11
CA ALA A 88 14.52 15.16 -16.27
C ALA A 88 15.97 15.05 -15.77
N GLY A 89 16.37 13.88 -15.26
CA GLY A 89 17.75 13.64 -14.81
C GLY A 89 18.77 13.80 -15.93
N THR A 90 18.45 13.36 -17.14
CA THR A 90 19.31 13.54 -18.32
C THR A 90 19.44 15.01 -18.69
N LEU A 91 18.36 15.79 -18.60
CA LEU A 91 18.36 17.22 -18.89
C LEU A 91 19.16 18.00 -17.84
N TYR A 92 19.04 17.68 -16.54
CA TYR A 92 19.89 18.27 -15.50
C TYR A 92 21.37 17.94 -15.70
N PHE A 93 21.69 16.72 -16.10
CA PHE A 93 23.07 16.33 -16.41
C PHE A 93 23.63 17.11 -17.61
N ALA A 94 22.83 17.28 -18.67
CA ALA A 94 23.21 18.08 -19.83
C ALA A 94 23.38 19.57 -19.46
N THR A 95 22.50 20.11 -18.61
CA THR A 95 22.59 21.48 -18.09
C THR A 95 23.88 21.69 -17.30
N TYR A 96 24.25 20.73 -16.45
CA TYR A 96 25.53 20.75 -15.73
C TYR A 96 26.73 20.73 -16.69
N GLY A 97 26.67 19.93 -17.77
CA GLY A 97 27.71 19.92 -18.81
C GLY A 97 27.88 21.25 -19.52
N LEU A 98 26.77 21.92 -19.88
CA LEU A 98 26.80 23.28 -20.45
C LEU A 98 27.37 24.30 -19.47
N TRP A 99 27.03 24.16 -18.18
CA TRP A 99 27.57 25.03 -17.14
C TRP A 99 29.09 24.88 -16.97
N LEU A 100 29.62 23.65 -17.01
CA LEU A 100 31.06 23.41 -16.97
C LEU A 100 31.78 24.06 -18.16
N ASP A 101 31.26 23.88 -19.38
CA ASP A 101 31.85 24.49 -20.58
C ASP A 101 31.86 26.02 -20.49
N PHE A 102 30.74 26.64 -20.09
CA PHE A 102 30.67 28.08 -19.87
C PHE A 102 31.68 28.57 -18.82
N ARG A 103 31.79 27.86 -17.69
CA ARG A 103 32.71 28.22 -16.59
C ARG A 103 34.18 28.13 -17.01
N GLU A 104 34.53 27.16 -17.83
CA GLU A 104 35.90 26.96 -18.32
C GLU A 104 36.26 27.91 -19.47
N GLY A 105 35.32 28.76 -19.91
CA GLY A 105 35.53 29.74 -20.98
C GLY A 105 35.37 29.14 -22.38
N GLY A 106 34.59 28.06 -22.50
CA GLY A 106 34.19 27.47 -23.78
C GLY A 106 33.23 28.34 -24.59
N ASP A 107 32.68 27.77 -25.66
CA ASP A 107 31.83 28.48 -26.63
C ASP A 107 30.37 28.61 -26.15
N THR A 108 29.96 27.84 -25.13
CA THR A 108 28.59 27.89 -24.59
C THR A 108 28.27 29.26 -24.01
N ARG A 109 27.06 29.78 -24.29
CA ARG A 109 26.60 31.05 -23.73
C ARG A 109 25.79 30.79 -22.47
N LEU A 110 25.82 31.73 -21.52
CA LEU A 110 25.00 31.67 -20.30
C LEU A 110 23.50 31.46 -20.60
N VAL A 111 22.99 32.04 -21.70
CA VAL A 111 21.60 31.88 -22.12
C VAL A 111 21.26 30.42 -22.46
N ASP A 112 22.19 29.67 -23.06
CA ASP A 112 21.96 28.27 -23.43
C ASP A 112 21.85 27.37 -22.18
N VAL A 113 22.66 27.67 -21.15
CA VAL A 113 22.59 27.03 -19.83
C VAL A 113 21.23 27.30 -19.17
N VAL A 114 20.80 28.57 -19.15
CA VAL A 114 19.54 28.99 -18.53
C VAL A 114 18.32 28.42 -19.26
N ASP A 115 18.33 28.40 -20.59
CA ASP A 115 17.24 27.84 -21.38
C ASP A 115 17.09 26.34 -21.13
N LEU A 116 18.19 25.59 -21.08
CA LEU A 116 18.14 24.16 -20.78
C LEU A 116 17.77 23.88 -19.32
N ALA A 117 18.19 24.72 -18.38
CA ALA A 117 17.76 24.64 -16.98
C ALA A 117 16.23 24.79 -16.86
N ASN A 118 15.64 25.80 -17.51
CA ASN A 118 14.19 26.00 -17.53
C ASN A 118 13.43 24.79 -18.12
N VAL A 119 13.98 24.16 -19.17
CA VAL A 119 13.43 22.93 -19.75
C VAL A 119 13.56 21.74 -18.78
N SER A 120 14.68 21.63 -18.07
CA SER A 120 14.91 20.62 -17.03
C SER A 120 13.88 20.74 -15.90
N ASP A 121 13.67 21.94 -15.39
CA ASP A 121 12.67 22.25 -14.35
C ASP A 121 11.25 21.97 -14.83
N GLY A 122 10.93 22.31 -16.07
CA GLY A 122 9.65 21.98 -16.68
C GLY A 122 9.40 20.46 -16.74
N ALA A 123 10.39 19.68 -17.15
CA ALA A 123 10.31 18.23 -17.20
C ALA A 123 10.16 17.62 -15.79
N ALA A 124 10.93 18.13 -14.82
CA ALA A 124 10.83 17.74 -13.41
C ALA A 124 9.46 18.04 -12.82
N GLY A 125 8.88 19.21 -13.11
CA GLY A 125 7.53 19.59 -12.69
C GLY A 125 6.45 18.66 -13.25
N ILE A 126 6.55 18.28 -14.52
CA ILE A 126 5.64 17.29 -15.14
C ILE A 126 5.79 15.92 -14.48
N ALA A 127 7.03 15.48 -14.22
CA ALA A 127 7.30 14.23 -13.51
C ALA A 127 6.70 14.23 -12.09
N LEU A 128 6.77 15.36 -11.39
CA LEU A 128 6.17 15.54 -10.05
C LEU A 128 4.65 15.42 -10.08
N ILE A 129 3.98 16.12 -11.00
CA ILE A 129 2.52 16.04 -11.16
C ILE A 129 2.10 14.60 -11.51
N SER A 130 2.83 13.96 -12.44
CA SER A 130 2.62 12.55 -12.78
C SER A 130 2.80 11.63 -11.57
N GLY A 131 3.84 11.87 -10.77
CA GLY A 131 4.11 11.15 -9.52
C GLY A 131 2.99 11.29 -8.48
N LEU A 132 2.33 12.45 -8.40
CA LEU A 132 1.16 12.64 -7.54
C LEU A 132 -0.02 11.78 -8.00
N VAL A 133 -0.26 11.69 -9.31
CA VAL A 133 -1.28 10.78 -9.87
C VAL A 133 -0.95 9.32 -9.52
N VAL A 134 0.32 8.92 -9.69
CA VAL A 134 0.78 7.58 -9.31
C VAL A 134 0.56 7.32 -7.82
N PHE A 135 0.89 8.28 -6.96
CA PHE A 135 0.69 8.16 -5.52
C PHE A 135 -0.78 7.88 -5.17
N ILE A 136 -1.71 8.66 -5.71
CA ILE A 136 -3.15 8.47 -5.48
C ILE A 136 -3.60 7.09 -5.96
N LEU A 137 -3.23 6.72 -7.19
CA LEU A 137 -3.56 5.42 -7.77
C LEU A 137 -2.96 4.27 -6.95
N LEU A 138 -1.74 4.42 -6.46
CA LEU A 138 -1.03 3.42 -5.66
C LEU A 138 -1.73 3.20 -4.30
N VAL A 139 -2.16 4.27 -3.63
CA VAL A 139 -2.92 4.18 -2.37
C VAL A 139 -4.24 3.44 -2.59
N ILE A 140 -5.01 3.81 -3.62
CA ILE A 140 -6.29 3.16 -3.95
C ILE A 140 -6.05 1.68 -4.29
N TRP A 141 -5.08 1.41 -5.16
CA TRP A 141 -4.73 0.07 -5.59
C TRP A 141 -4.25 -0.79 -4.42
N LEU A 142 -3.42 -0.27 -3.52
CA LEU A 142 -2.89 -1.02 -2.38
C LEU A 142 -4.00 -1.42 -1.42
N ASN A 143 -4.96 -0.53 -1.14
CA ASN A 143 -6.13 -0.85 -0.33
C ASN A 143 -6.99 -1.96 -0.97
N HIS A 144 -7.17 -1.92 -2.29
CA HIS A 144 -7.91 -2.94 -3.03
C HIS A 144 -7.16 -4.27 -3.07
N ALA A 145 -5.86 -4.24 -3.33
CA ALA A 145 -4.99 -5.41 -3.37
C ALA A 145 -4.92 -6.09 -2.00
N TYR A 146 -4.84 -5.30 -0.93
CA TYR A 146 -4.91 -5.80 0.45
C TYR A 146 -6.22 -6.54 0.72
N LYS A 147 -7.37 -5.91 0.42
CA LYS A 147 -8.68 -6.53 0.63
C LYS A 147 -8.88 -7.79 -0.23
N ALA A 148 -8.36 -7.80 -1.45
CA ALA A 148 -8.39 -8.98 -2.32
C ALA A 148 -7.55 -10.13 -1.74
N ALA A 149 -6.32 -9.83 -1.33
CA ALA A 149 -5.42 -10.80 -0.72
C ALA A 149 -5.97 -11.36 0.60
N ALA A 150 -6.51 -10.50 1.47
CA ALA A 150 -7.14 -10.89 2.73
C ALA A 150 -8.38 -11.78 2.54
N SER A 151 -9.14 -11.58 1.44
CA SER A 151 -10.33 -12.40 1.14
C SER A 151 -10.02 -13.85 0.77
N ARG A 152 -8.73 -14.20 0.58
CA ARG A 152 -8.26 -15.58 0.35
C ARG A 152 -8.19 -16.42 1.64
N GLY A 153 -8.70 -15.90 2.75
CA GLY A 153 -8.70 -16.58 4.06
C GLY A 153 -7.34 -16.53 4.76
N ALA A 154 -6.62 -15.41 4.64
CA ALA A 154 -5.36 -15.22 5.37
C ALA A 154 -5.65 -14.93 6.84
N GLU A 155 -5.05 -15.72 7.73
CA GLU A 155 -5.18 -15.56 9.18
C GLU A 155 -4.00 -14.77 9.76
N SER A 156 -4.25 -14.17 10.94
CA SER A 156 -3.24 -13.43 11.71
C SER A 156 -2.49 -12.39 10.88
N GLN A 157 -3.22 -11.56 10.13
CA GLN A 157 -2.63 -10.44 9.39
C GLN A 157 -1.98 -9.47 10.38
N ALA A 158 -0.75 -9.04 10.09
CA ALA A 158 -0.04 -8.12 10.98
C ALA A 158 -0.53 -6.68 10.82
N TRP A 159 -1.06 -6.36 9.63
CA TRP A 159 -1.59 -5.05 9.28
C TRP A 159 -3.09 -5.12 9.03
N SER A 160 -3.75 -3.97 8.98
CA SER A 160 -5.17 -3.86 8.61
C SER A 160 -5.30 -3.05 7.33
N SER A 161 -6.45 -3.11 6.67
CA SER A 161 -6.68 -2.30 5.45
C SER A 161 -6.56 -0.80 5.70
N GLY A 162 -6.72 -0.34 6.96
CA GLY A 162 -6.53 1.07 7.32
C GLY A 162 -5.08 1.52 7.16
N TRP A 163 -4.11 0.65 7.43
CA TRP A 163 -2.68 0.95 7.29
C TRP A 163 -2.22 1.04 5.84
N ALA A 164 -2.93 0.39 4.90
CA ALA A 164 -2.69 0.53 3.47
C ALA A 164 -2.89 1.97 2.96
N VAL A 165 -3.71 2.76 3.68
CA VAL A 165 -3.96 4.18 3.37
C VAL A 165 -3.26 5.08 4.38
N GLY A 166 -3.51 4.88 5.68
CA GLY A 166 -3.01 5.74 6.75
C GLY A 166 -1.49 5.75 6.89
N GLY A 167 -0.81 4.64 6.54
CA GLY A 167 0.64 4.54 6.61
C GLY A 167 1.38 5.58 5.75
N TRP A 168 0.76 6.08 4.69
CA TRP A 168 1.35 7.08 3.79
C TRP A 168 1.35 8.50 4.34
N PHE A 169 0.46 8.81 5.29
CA PHE A 169 0.25 10.17 5.81
C PHE A 169 0.95 10.42 7.14
N ILE A 170 1.58 9.40 7.73
CA ILE A 170 2.32 9.52 8.98
C ILE A 170 3.78 9.84 8.63
N PRO A 171 4.30 11.02 9.02
CA PRO A 171 5.70 11.37 8.79
C PRO A 171 6.65 10.29 9.33
N LEU A 172 7.74 10.03 8.62
CA LEU A 172 8.74 8.98 8.88
C LEU A 172 8.21 7.55 8.70
N ALA A 173 7.02 7.26 9.21
CA ALA A 173 6.40 5.94 9.05
C ALA A 173 5.98 5.68 7.59
N ASN A 174 5.74 6.74 6.81
CA ASN A 174 5.49 6.69 5.36
C ASN A 174 6.62 6.01 4.55
N PHE A 175 7.84 5.94 5.10
CA PHE A 175 8.96 5.23 4.46
C PHE A 175 8.98 3.73 4.74
N VAL A 176 8.29 3.27 5.79
CA VAL A 176 8.39 1.89 6.29
C VAL A 176 7.05 1.16 6.21
N ILE A 177 5.98 1.75 6.74
CA ILE A 177 4.67 1.09 6.85
C ILE A 177 4.12 0.68 5.48
N PRO A 178 4.09 1.56 4.45
CA PRO A 178 3.58 1.15 3.15
C PRO A 178 4.34 -0.04 2.57
N LYS A 179 5.66 -0.07 2.75
CA LYS A 179 6.51 -1.19 2.31
C LYS A 179 6.18 -2.48 3.06
N LEU A 180 5.92 -2.42 4.36
CA LEU A 180 5.49 -3.59 5.13
C LEU A 180 4.14 -4.13 4.64
N VAL A 181 3.18 -3.25 4.34
CA VAL A 181 1.89 -3.64 3.77
C VAL A 181 2.06 -4.27 2.37
N ILE A 182 2.87 -3.66 1.49
CA ILE A 182 3.17 -4.21 0.15
C ILE A 182 3.81 -5.60 0.26
N ASN A 183 4.71 -5.81 1.22
CA ASN A 183 5.34 -7.11 1.46
C ASN A 183 4.35 -8.18 1.88
N GLU A 184 3.41 -7.83 2.76
CA GLU A 184 2.33 -8.72 3.19
C GLU A 184 1.44 -9.09 2.00
N VAL A 185 1.05 -8.11 1.18
CA VAL A 185 0.26 -8.33 -0.04
C VAL A 185 1.00 -9.21 -1.05
N ASP A 186 2.31 -9.00 -1.29
CA ASP A 186 3.10 -9.84 -2.21
C ASP A 186 3.11 -11.30 -1.74
N ARG A 187 3.36 -11.52 -0.44
CA ARG A 187 3.34 -12.86 0.17
C ARG A 187 1.98 -13.53 0.06
N MET A 188 0.89 -12.83 0.35
CA MET A 188 -0.47 -13.36 0.25
C MET A 188 -0.94 -13.53 -1.21
N SER A 189 -0.32 -12.84 -2.17
CA SER A 189 -0.66 -12.97 -3.60
C SER A 189 -0.08 -14.22 -4.25
N ARG A 190 0.78 -14.97 -3.55
CA ARG A 190 1.53 -16.09 -4.14
C ARG A 190 0.59 -17.16 -4.74
N PRO A 191 0.89 -17.64 -5.97
CA PRO A 191 0.10 -18.68 -6.61
C PRO A 191 0.26 -20.05 -5.94
N GLU A 192 1.35 -20.28 -5.20
CA GLU A 192 1.63 -21.53 -4.49
C GLU A 192 0.72 -21.75 -3.28
N LEU A 193 -0.03 -20.73 -2.86
CA LEU A 193 -0.91 -20.78 -1.69
C LEU A 193 -2.28 -21.38 -2.06
N VAL A 194 -2.59 -22.52 -1.44
CA VAL A 194 -3.92 -23.16 -1.50
C VAL A 194 -4.87 -22.42 -0.58
N GLU A 195 -6.10 -22.19 -1.04
CA GLU A 195 -7.12 -21.48 -0.26
C GLU A 195 -7.95 -22.45 0.59
N PRO A 196 -8.31 -22.08 1.84
CA PRO A 196 -7.92 -20.86 2.56
C PRO A 196 -6.45 -20.85 2.97
N ILE A 197 -5.79 -19.69 2.86
CA ILE A 197 -4.34 -19.57 3.00
C ILE A 197 -3.84 -19.81 4.45
N GLY A 198 -4.66 -19.50 5.45
CA GLY A 198 -4.29 -19.63 6.87
C GLY A 198 -3.05 -18.79 7.20
N THR A 199 -2.07 -19.37 7.90
CA THR A 199 -0.80 -18.72 8.30
C THR A 199 0.38 -19.01 7.35
N THR A 200 0.19 -19.89 6.35
CA THR A 200 1.25 -20.37 5.45
C THR A 200 1.87 -19.26 4.57
N TRP A 201 1.17 -18.13 4.38
CA TRP A 201 1.70 -16.98 3.64
C TRP A 201 2.95 -16.37 4.30
N ARG A 202 3.12 -16.52 5.63
CA ARG A 202 4.24 -15.91 6.36
C ARG A 202 5.59 -16.51 5.98
N SER A 203 5.63 -17.78 5.58
CA SER A 203 6.85 -18.48 5.15
C SER A 203 7.21 -18.20 3.68
N GLN A 204 6.32 -17.55 2.93
CA GLN A 204 6.57 -17.25 1.53
C GLN A 204 7.68 -16.22 1.37
N ARG A 205 8.58 -16.49 0.42
CA ARG A 205 9.63 -15.54 0.07
C ARG A 205 9.00 -14.30 -0.58
N ARG A 206 9.48 -13.11 -0.19
CA ARG A 206 9.13 -11.85 -0.86
C ARG A 206 9.94 -11.70 -2.14
N THR A 207 9.41 -10.96 -3.11
CA THR A 207 10.13 -10.67 -4.35
C THR A 207 11.26 -9.67 -4.11
N THR A 208 12.49 -9.99 -4.54
CA THR A 208 13.64 -9.06 -4.42
C THR A 208 13.40 -7.76 -5.20
N VAL A 209 12.70 -7.85 -6.34
CA VAL A 209 12.30 -6.67 -7.13
C VAL A 209 11.46 -5.69 -6.31
N SER A 210 10.58 -6.21 -5.43
CA SER A 210 9.77 -5.38 -4.51
C SER A 210 10.62 -4.65 -3.47
N ASP A 211 11.77 -5.20 -3.07
CA ASP A 211 12.69 -4.51 -2.16
C ASP A 211 13.53 -3.47 -2.91
N LEU A 212 14.04 -3.83 -4.10
CA LEU A 212 14.89 -2.95 -4.91
C LEU A 212 14.17 -1.66 -5.30
N TRP A 213 12.95 -1.73 -5.85
CA TRP A 213 12.27 -0.50 -6.30
C TRP A 213 12.04 0.50 -5.16
N TRP A 214 11.76 0.00 -3.95
CA TRP A 214 11.58 0.85 -2.77
C TRP A 214 12.90 1.50 -2.35
N VAL A 215 13.99 0.73 -2.33
CA VAL A 215 15.34 1.27 -2.02
C VAL A 215 15.74 2.34 -3.03
N PHE A 216 15.58 2.08 -4.33
CA PHE A 216 15.85 3.06 -5.37
C PHE A 216 14.97 4.30 -5.20
N TYR A 217 13.67 4.15 -4.97
CA TYR A 217 12.79 5.30 -4.77
C TYR A 217 13.21 6.18 -3.59
N ILE A 218 13.51 5.59 -2.43
CA ILE A 218 13.95 6.33 -1.24
C ILE A 218 15.33 6.95 -1.44
N ALA A 219 16.30 6.18 -1.95
CA ALA A 219 17.65 6.69 -2.20
C ALA A 219 17.61 7.85 -3.20
N GLY A 220 16.82 7.74 -4.27
CA GLY A 220 16.67 8.78 -5.28
C GLY A 220 16.04 10.05 -4.71
N ILE A 221 15.01 9.94 -3.86
CA ILE A 221 14.45 11.10 -3.14
C ILE A 221 15.53 11.76 -2.30
N ILE A 222 16.27 11.00 -1.48
CA ILE A 222 17.31 11.56 -0.60
C ILE A 222 18.37 12.28 -1.44
N VAL A 223 18.88 11.65 -2.50
CA VAL A 223 19.89 12.25 -3.38
C VAL A 223 19.37 13.52 -4.03
N SER A 224 18.14 13.51 -4.56
CA SER A 224 17.52 14.70 -5.16
C SER A 224 17.35 15.83 -4.13
N GLN A 225 16.86 15.53 -2.92
CA GLN A 225 16.70 16.55 -1.88
C GLN A 225 18.03 17.11 -1.39
N VAL A 226 19.09 16.30 -1.37
CA VAL A 226 20.46 16.77 -1.06
C VAL A 226 20.95 17.73 -2.14
N GLY A 227 20.77 17.38 -3.42
CA GLY A 227 21.12 18.27 -4.54
C GLY A 227 20.44 19.63 -4.43
N THR A 228 19.12 19.62 -4.22
CA THR A 228 18.32 20.85 -4.07
C THR A 228 18.69 21.66 -2.81
N ALA A 229 19.09 21.00 -1.72
CA ALA A 229 19.45 21.69 -0.47
C ALA A 229 20.82 22.38 -0.50
N ILE A 230 21.72 22.00 -1.42
CA ILE A 230 23.04 22.63 -1.56
C ILE A 230 22.93 24.04 -2.17
N ASP A 231 21.87 24.30 -2.97
CA ASP A 231 21.59 25.60 -3.62
C ASP A 231 22.80 26.17 -4.39
N ASP A 232 23.50 25.28 -5.10
CA ASP A 232 24.64 25.59 -5.95
C ASP A 232 24.48 24.86 -7.30
N VAL A 233 24.83 25.54 -8.39
CA VAL A 233 24.86 24.97 -9.73
C VAL A 233 25.83 23.79 -9.85
N GLU A 234 26.87 23.75 -9.00
CA GLU A 234 27.77 22.60 -8.87
C GLU A 234 27.06 21.33 -8.38
N ALA A 235 25.88 21.45 -7.76
CA ALA A 235 25.09 20.32 -7.29
C ALA A 235 24.12 19.72 -8.34
N LEU A 236 24.03 20.31 -9.55
CA LEU A 236 23.10 19.83 -10.59
C LEU A 236 23.33 18.36 -10.99
N TRP A 237 24.57 17.86 -10.94
CA TRP A 237 24.84 16.45 -11.22
C TRP A 237 24.27 15.52 -10.12
N ILE A 238 24.15 16.00 -8.88
CA ILE A 238 23.52 15.27 -7.77
C ILE A 238 22.01 15.18 -8.01
N GLU A 239 21.39 16.29 -8.41
CA GLU A 239 19.96 16.30 -8.78
C GLU A 239 19.69 15.37 -9.96
N ALA A 240 20.51 15.43 -11.00
CA ALA A 240 20.46 14.53 -12.15
C ALA A 240 20.49 13.06 -11.71
N LEU A 241 21.45 12.70 -10.86
CA LEU A 241 21.57 11.34 -10.32
C LEU A 241 20.32 10.95 -9.50
N GLY A 242 19.80 11.85 -8.68
CA GLY A 242 18.57 11.64 -7.91
C GLY A 242 17.39 11.27 -8.79
N TYR A 243 17.13 12.05 -9.84
CA TYR A 243 16.05 11.79 -10.80
C TYR A 243 16.22 10.46 -11.55
N MET A 244 17.43 10.09 -11.94
CA MET A 244 17.72 8.81 -12.60
C MET A 244 17.45 7.61 -11.67
N ILE A 245 17.83 7.73 -10.40
CA ILE A 245 17.56 6.70 -9.38
C ILE A 245 16.05 6.60 -9.10
N ILE A 246 15.34 7.74 -8.98
CA ILE A 246 13.88 7.79 -8.83
C ILE A 246 13.21 7.10 -10.02
N GLY A 247 13.62 7.45 -11.24
CA GLY A 247 13.06 6.88 -12.47
C GLY A 247 13.21 5.36 -12.52
N THR A 248 14.38 4.85 -12.15
CA THR A 248 14.64 3.41 -12.00
C THR A 248 13.71 2.77 -10.96
N GLY A 249 13.52 3.42 -9.81
CA GLY A 249 12.57 2.99 -8.78
C GLY A 249 11.13 2.89 -9.29
N PHE A 250 10.65 3.88 -10.05
CA PHE A 250 9.31 3.84 -10.65
C PHE A 250 9.16 2.67 -11.64
N ILE A 251 10.16 2.44 -12.50
CA ILE A 251 10.13 1.34 -13.48
C ILE A 251 10.08 -0.03 -12.79
N LEU A 252 10.92 -0.25 -11.77
CA LEU A 252 10.92 -1.49 -11.00
C LEU A 252 9.61 -1.65 -10.18
N GLY A 253 9.04 -0.55 -9.68
CA GLY A 253 7.76 -0.53 -9.00
C GLY A 253 6.62 -0.96 -9.92
N ALA A 254 6.64 -0.50 -11.18
CA ALA A 254 5.65 -0.87 -12.19
C ALA A 254 5.65 -2.39 -12.41
N VAL A 255 6.82 -3.02 -12.52
CA VAL A 255 6.97 -4.48 -12.65
C VAL A 255 6.38 -5.20 -11.44
N THR A 256 6.65 -4.71 -10.23
CA THR A 256 6.12 -5.29 -8.98
C THR A 256 4.58 -5.22 -8.94
N ILE A 257 4.00 -4.05 -9.23
CA ILE A 257 2.55 -3.82 -9.25
C ILE A 257 1.88 -4.72 -10.28
N ARG A 258 2.45 -4.81 -11.49
CA ARG A 258 1.93 -5.69 -12.55
C ARG A 258 1.94 -7.15 -12.11
N THR A 259 3.03 -7.59 -11.48
CA THR A 259 3.17 -8.98 -11.02
C THR A 259 2.16 -9.33 -9.95
N ILE A 260 2.02 -8.50 -8.90
CA ILE A 260 1.05 -8.71 -7.82
C ILE A 260 -0.38 -8.62 -8.36
N GLY A 261 -0.66 -7.60 -9.17
CA GLY A 261 -1.99 -7.38 -9.72
C GLY A 261 -2.43 -8.47 -10.68
N GLN A 262 -1.51 -9.12 -11.42
CA GLN A 262 -1.83 -10.29 -12.24
C GLN A 262 -2.24 -11.50 -11.39
N ARG A 263 -1.60 -11.69 -10.23
CA ARG A 263 -1.91 -12.80 -9.30
C ARG A 263 -3.26 -12.63 -8.58
N LEU A 264 -3.70 -11.39 -8.35
CA LEU A 264 -4.95 -11.06 -7.65
C LEU A 264 -6.16 -10.83 -8.58
N ARG A 265 -6.03 -11.13 -9.87
CA ARG A 265 -7.13 -11.06 -10.84
C ARG A 265 -8.03 -12.30 -10.76
N PRO A 266 -9.30 -12.19 -11.21
CA PRO A 266 -10.15 -13.36 -11.33
C PRO A 266 -9.54 -14.37 -12.32
N PRO A 267 -9.66 -15.68 -12.04
CA PRO A 267 -9.22 -16.70 -12.99
C PRO A 267 -9.94 -16.51 -14.32
N ARG A 268 -9.22 -16.69 -15.43
CA ARG A 268 -9.85 -16.66 -16.76
C ARG A 268 -10.92 -17.75 -16.82
N PRO A 269 -12.15 -17.45 -17.28
CA PRO A 269 -13.17 -18.47 -17.40
C PRO A 269 -12.69 -19.54 -18.38
N TYR A 270 -12.65 -20.80 -17.93
CA TYR A 270 -12.27 -21.98 -18.72
C TYR A 270 -13.21 -22.24 -19.93
N CYS A 271 -14.31 -21.50 -20.08
CA CYS A 271 -15.41 -21.78 -21.01
C CYS A 271 -15.24 -21.29 -22.45
N GLN A 272 -14.03 -21.20 -23.01
CA GLN A 272 -13.87 -20.98 -24.46
C GLN A 272 -13.02 -22.04 -25.16
N GLU A 273 -12.05 -22.64 -24.48
CA GLU A 273 -11.13 -23.60 -25.12
C GLU A 273 -11.79 -24.97 -25.38
N SER A 274 -12.64 -25.44 -24.46
CA SER A 274 -13.44 -26.67 -24.67
C SER A 274 -14.46 -26.52 -25.80
N SER A 275 -15.03 -25.32 -25.97
CA SER A 275 -16.01 -25.04 -27.02
C SER A 275 -15.38 -24.90 -28.41
N GLN A 276 -14.11 -24.53 -28.50
CA GLN A 276 -13.35 -24.54 -29.76
C GLN A 276 -12.87 -25.96 -30.09
N LEU A 277 -12.32 -26.70 -29.13
CA LEU A 277 -11.92 -28.10 -29.35
C LEU A 277 -13.11 -28.98 -29.77
N ALA A 278 -14.28 -28.79 -29.15
CA ALA A 278 -15.52 -29.50 -29.54
C ALA A 278 -16.04 -29.12 -30.94
N ARG A 279 -15.85 -27.86 -31.38
CA ARG A 279 -16.21 -27.42 -32.75
C ARG A 279 -15.22 -27.90 -33.79
N THR A 280 -13.95 -28.07 -33.44
CA THR A 280 -12.92 -28.59 -34.35
C THR A 280 -13.04 -30.10 -34.50
N SER A 281 -13.39 -30.83 -33.44
CA SER A 281 -13.66 -32.28 -33.52
C SER A 281 -14.97 -32.64 -34.22
N ALA A 282 -15.93 -31.71 -34.30
CA ALA A 282 -17.19 -31.91 -35.04
C ALA A 282 -17.08 -31.57 -36.55
N LYS A 283 -15.91 -31.14 -37.01
CA LYS A 283 -15.62 -30.81 -38.42
C LYS A 283 -14.66 -31.81 -39.10
N LEU A 284 -14.28 -32.87 -38.39
CA LEU A 284 -13.54 -34.04 -38.89
C LEU A 284 -14.49 -35.23 -38.93
#